data_AF-A0A1V6LYM0-F1
#
_entry.id   AF-A0A1V6LYM0-F1
#
_cell.length_a   1.000
_cell.length_b   1.000
_cell.length_c   1.000
_cell.angle_alpha   90.00
_cell.angle_beta   90.00
_cell.angle_gamma   90.00
#
_symmetry.space_group_name_H-M   'P 1'
#
loop_
_entity.id
_entity.type
_entity.pdbx_description
1 polymer ?
#
loop_
_entity_poly.entity_id
_entity_poly.type
_entity_poly.pdbx_seq_one_letter_code
_entity_poly.pdbx_strand_id
1 'polypeptide(L)'
;MPNGRVLGEKTFNPKLGILGGISIIGTTGIVRPMSEDAFKTSLLCGLDIAKGIGYETVVLVPGSLGERSILNLADIPKDQIIQTSNFVGFMLNTAGERRFKKIILAGHPGKLAKLLRGDFHTHSAVSRPANDILIDIIKQHAQSRDQMSGIRCQKPETKNLPVEIQSPDPINKHDENRNTFDGHTNDKSLPLSDAMFNSLKEVTTIEGMLELLQEHGNLSIMDKIAEMIEAKVCAFYKDGQQFSPPEVGVILFNMKGVIAGISDSAQSWLNQTKTKSLL
;
A
#
# COMPACT_ATOMS: atom_id res chain seq x y z
N MET A 1 -23.85 -24.97 25.57
CA MET A 1 -24.38 -23.97 24.62
C MET A 1 -24.45 -24.57 23.22
N PRO A 2 -25.64 -24.61 22.59
CA PRO A 2 -25.74 -24.96 21.18
C PRO A 2 -24.83 -24.06 20.34
N ASN A 3 -24.13 -24.61 19.36
CA ASN A 3 -23.21 -23.90 18.46
C ASN A 3 -22.02 -23.16 19.13
N GLY A 4 -21.79 -23.34 20.43
CA GLY A 4 -20.74 -22.60 21.17
C GLY A 4 -19.33 -22.80 20.63
N ARG A 5 -19.04 -24.00 20.09
CA ARG A 5 -17.76 -24.28 19.42
C ARG A 5 -17.57 -23.44 18.16
N VAL A 6 -18.59 -23.43 17.27
CA VAL A 6 -18.57 -22.67 16.00
C VAL A 6 -18.55 -21.16 16.24
N LEU A 7 -19.29 -20.68 17.23
CA LEU A 7 -19.32 -19.27 17.60
C LEU A 7 -18.01 -18.84 18.25
N GLY A 8 -17.43 -19.67 19.12
CA GLY A 8 -16.15 -19.40 19.79
C GLY A 8 -14.99 -19.16 18.82
N GLU A 9 -14.95 -19.89 17.71
CA GLU A 9 -13.94 -19.67 16.65
C GLU A 9 -14.03 -18.29 15.98
N LYS A 10 -15.19 -17.62 16.06
CA LYS A 10 -15.42 -16.29 15.48
C LYS A 10 -15.21 -15.15 16.50
N THR A 11 -14.86 -15.45 17.76
CA THR A 11 -14.56 -14.44 18.78
C THR A 11 -13.05 -14.25 18.97
N PHE A 12 -12.66 -13.47 19.98
CA PHE A 12 -11.26 -13.34 20.39
C PHE A 12 -10.73 -14.56 21.16
N ASN A 13 -11.60 -15.51 21.51
CA ASN A 13 -11.26 -16.69 22.30
C ASN A 13 -10.05 -17.47 21.78
N PRO A 14 -9.95 -17.79 20.47
CA PRO A 14 -8.83 -18.58 19.96
C PRO A 14 -7.49 -17.86 20.17
N LYS A 15 -7.47 -16.53 20.00
CA LYS A 15 -6.27 -15.70 20.21
C LYS A 15 -5.81 -15.67 21.67
N LEU A 16 -6.73 -15.93 22.61
CA LEU A 16 -6.45 -16.02 24.05
C LEU A 16 -6.17 -17.45 24.52
N GLY A 17 -6.11 -18.42 23.60
CA GLY A 17 -5.91 -19.84 23.93
C GLY A 17 -7.17 -20.56 24.43
N ILE A 18 -8.34 -19.93 24.34
CA ILE A 18 -9.63 -20.54 24.71
C ILE A 18 -10.16 -21.30 23.49
N LEU A 19 -10.05 -22.63 23.53
CA LEU A 19 -10.44 -23.51 22.42
C LEU A 19 -11.71 -24.32 22.74
N GLY A 20 -12.42 -24.72 21.69
CA GLY A 20 -13.54 -25.67 21.80
C GLY A 20 -14.87 -25.10 22.32
N GLY A 21 -14.98 -23.78 22.55
CA GLY A 21 -16.20 -23.17 23.06
C GLY A 21 -16.20 -21.63 23.10
N ILE A 22 -17.33 -21.08 23.53
CA ILE A 22 -17.54 -19.64 23.74
C ILE A 22 -17.42 -19.31 25.23
N SER A 23 -16.86 -18.15 25.55
CA SER A 23 -16.71 -17.68 26.93
C SER A 23 -18.06 -17.13 27.41
N ILE A 24 -18.57 -17.67 28.53
CA ILE A 24 -19.71 -17.11 29.25
C ILE A 24 -19.15 -16.12 30.26
N ILE A 25 -19.32 -14.83 29.97
CA ILE A 25 -18.80 -13.73 30.76
C ILE A 25 -19.90 -12.73 31.09
N GLY A 26 -19.77 -12.03 32.21
CA GLY A 26 -20.74 -11.06 32.70
C GLY A 26 -21.36 -11.50 34.02
N THR A 27 -21.18 -10.70 35.06
CA THR A 27 -21.70 -10.97 36.41
C THR A 27 -23.13 -10.49 36.60
N THR A 28 -23.57 -9.52 35.80
CA THR A 28 -24.87 -8.84 35.96
C THR A 28 -25.94 -9.26 34.95
N GLY A 29 -25.56 -9.99 33.89
CA GLY A 29 -26.47 -10.37 32.80
C GLY A 29 -26.92 -9.21 31.90
N ILE A 30 -26.40 -7.99 32.08
CA ILE A 30 -26.75 -6.81 31.28
C ILE A 30 -25.63 -6.51 30.27
N VAL A 31 -25.97 -6.52 28.96
CA VAL A 31 -25.04 -6.11 27.89
C VAL A 31 -25.16 -4.61 27.66
N ARG A 32 -24.08 -3.87 27.92
CA ARG A 32 -23.98 -2.45 27.58
C ARG A 32 -23.32 -2.30 26.21
N PRO A 33 -23.81 -1.38 25.34
CA PRO A 33 -23.10 -1.04 24.12
C PRO A 33 -21.67 -0.61 24.42
N MET A 34 -20.73 -1.07 23.61
CA MET A 34 -19.32 -0.75 23.78
C MET A 34 -19.10 0.75 23.51
N SER A 35 -18.44 1.45 24.44
CA SER A 35 -17.97 2.81 24.19
C SER A 35 -16.83 2.80 23.16
N GLU A 36 -16.54 3.95 22.54
CA GLU A 36 -15.41 4.08 21.63
C GLU A 36 -14.08 3.69 22.29
N ASP A 37 -13.88 4.09 23.55
CA ASP A 37 -12.66 3.78 24.30
C ASP A 37 -12.56 2.29 24.64
N ALA A 38 -13.68 1.65 24.95
CA ALA A 38 -13.70 0.20 25.13
C ALA A 38 -13.33 -0.50 23.80
N PHE A 39 -13.84 0.00 22.67
CA PHE A 39 -13.51 -0.53 21.35
C PHE A 39 -12.02 -0.33 20.99
N LYS A 40 -11.44 0.83 21.28
CA LYS A 40 -9.98 1.04 21.14
C LYS A 40 -9.19 0.04 21.98
N THR A 41 -9.61 -0.18 23.22
CA THR A 41 -8.95 -1.10 24.15
C THR A 41 -8.96 -2.54 23.64
N SER A 42 -10.05 -2.98 23.00
CA SER A 42 -10.10 -4.35 22.42
C SER A 42 -9.17 -4.54 21.23
N LEU A 43 -8.88 -3.47 20.46
CA LEU A 43 -7.88 -3.53 19.38
C LEU A 43 -6.46 -3.69 19.94
N LEU A 44 -6.18 -3.11 21.12
CA LEU A 44 -4.87 -3.22 21.77
C LEU A 44 -4.50 -4.65 22.17
N CYS A 45 -5.50 -5.47 22.51
CA CYS A 45 -5.27 -6.88 22.83
C CYS A 45 -4.54 -7.61 21.69
N GLY A 46 -4.80 -7.24 20.44
CA GLY A 46 -4.08 -7.80 19.30
C GLY A 46 -2.58 -7.48 19.33
N LEU A 47 -2.21 -6.23 19.65
CA LEU A 47 -0.82 -5.81 19.78
C LEU A 47 -0.13 -6.48 20.97
N ASP A 48 -0.83 -6.63 22.10
CA ASP A 48 -0.30 -7.29 23.29
C ASP A 48 -0.01 -8.77 23.04
N ILE A 49 -0.93 -9.45 22.36
CA ILE A 49 -0.75 -10.85 21.96
C ILE A 49 0.43 -10.97 20.98
N ALA A 50 0.48 -10.14 19.94
CA ALA A 50 1.57 -10.16 18.97
C ALA A 50 2.94 -9.93 19.64
N LYS A 51 3.00 -9.00 20.58
CA LYS A 51 4.23 -8.72 21.33
C LYS A 51 4.59 -9.85 22.30
N GLY A 52 3.60 -10.42 22.99
CA GLY A 52 3.78 -11.53 23.93
C GLY A 52 4.26 -12.82 23.24
N ILE A 53 3.87 -13.05 21.99
CA ILE A 53 4.39 -14.15 21.17
C ILE A 53 5.85 -13.89 20.74
N GLY A 54 6.30 -12.64 20.74
CA GLY A 54 7.66 -12.25 20.38
C GLY A 54 7.80 -11.72 18.95
N TYR A 55 6.71 -11.34 18.29
CA TYR A 55 6.80 -10.74 16.96
C TYR A 55 7.45 -9.35 17.04
N GLU A 56 8.43 -9.11 16.16
CA GLU A 56 9.08 -7.80 16.03
C GLU A 56 8.42 -6.93 14.96
N THR A 57 7.64 -7.56 14.07
CA THR A 57 6.88 -6.92 12.99
C THR A 57 5.39 -7.15 13.20
N VAL A 58 4.58 -6.10 13.00
CA VAL A 58 3.12 -6.21 12.94
C VAL A 58 2.57 -5.61 11.66
N VAL A 59 1.48 -6.19 11.16
CA VAL A 59 0.75 -5.68 10.01
C VAL A 59 -0.54 -5.03 10.49
N LEU A 60 -0.67 -3.72 10.29
CA LEU A 60 -1.84 -2.93 10.65
C LEU A 60 -2.76 -2.78 9.45
N VAL A 61 -4.02 -3.19 9.60
CA VAL A 61 -5.01 -3.15 8.52
C VAL A 61 -6.30 -2.43 8.95
N PRO A 62 -6.86 -1.50 8.16
CA PRO A 62 -8.10 -0.82 8.54
C PRO A 62 -9.34 -1.72 8.63
N GLY A 63 -9.29 -2.96 8.14
CA GLY A 63 -10.40 -3.89 8.19
C GLY A 63 -10.14 -5.19 7.44
N SER A 64 -11.20 -5.98 7.28
CA SER A 64 -11.14 -7.36 6.76
C SER A 64 -10.64 -7.50 5.33
N LEU A 65 -10.73 -6.46 4.50
CA LEU A 65 -10.09 -6.47 3.17
C LEU A 65 -8.58 -6.62 3.31
N GLY A 66 -7.93 -5.71 4.05
CA GLY A 66 -6.48 -5.73 4.22
C GLY A 66 -6.00 -7.01 4.91
N GLU A 67 -6.76 -7.50 5.90
CA GLU A 67 -6.44 -8.77 6.57
C GLU A 67 -6.42 -9.94 5.59
N ARG A 68 -7.48 -10.12 4.80
CA ARG A 68 -7.56 -11.20 3.82
C ARG A 68 -6.50 -11.05 2.72
N SER A 69 -6.29 -9.83 2.23
CA SER A 69 -5.27 -9.55 1.21
C SER A 69 -3.87 -9.93 1.69
N ILE A 70 -3.51 -9.59 2.91
CA ILE A 70 -2.20 -9.93 3.47
C ILE A 70 -2.06 -11.44 3.70
N LEU A 71 -3.09 -12.11 4.21
CA LEU A 71 -3.07 -13.57 4.41
C LEU A 71 -2.91 -14.36 3.09
N ASN A 72 -3.40 -13.79 1.99
CA ASN A 72 -3.24 -14.36 0.65
C ASN A 72 -1.88 -14.04 0.05
N LEU A 73 -1.32 -12.86 0.35
CA LEU A 73 -0.06 -12.38 -0.21
C LEU A 73 1.18 -12.95 0.50
N ALA A 74 1.18 -12.97 1.83
CA ALA A 74 2.34 -13.31 2.64
C ALA A 74 2.06 -14.52 3.53
N ASP A 75 3.05 -15.40 3.70
CA ASP A 75 2.96 -16.52 4.62
C ASP A 75 3.29 -16.10 6.05
N ILE A 76 2.37 -15.33 6.66
CA ILE A 76 2.48 -14.87 8.04
C ILE A 76 1.33 -15.37 8.91
N PRO A 77 1.57 -15.62 10.20
CA PRO A 77 0.52 -16.00 11.13
C PRO A 77 -0.49 -14.85 11.29
N LYS A 78 -1.77 -15.22 11.41
CA LYS A 78 -2.88 -14.27 11.59
C LYS A 78 -2.69 -13.35 12.80
N ASP A 79 -1.98 -13.80 13.82
CA ASP A 79 -1.74 -13.03 15.04
C ASP A 79 -0.76 -11.86 14.84
N GLN A 80 -0.02 -11.81 13.72
CA GLN A 80 0.75 -10.62 13.32
C GLN A 80 -0.12 -9.55 12.67
N ILE A 81 -1.35 -9.87 12.26
CA ILE A 81 -2.23 -8.96 11.52
C ILE A 81 -3.28 -8.39 12.48
N ILE A 82 -3.20 -7.08 12.72
CA ILE A 82 -4.03 -6.37 13.68
C ILE A 82 -4.93 -5.38 12.95
N GLN A 83 -6.24 -5.48 13.19
CA GLN A 83 -7.18 -4.52 12.64
C GLN A 83 -7.10 -3.20 13.41
N THR A 84 -7.04 -2.08 12.69
CA THR A 84 -7.02 -0.73 13.29
C THR A 84 -8.38 -0.05 13.31
N SER A 85 -9.35 -0.59 12.55
CA SER A 85 -10.61 0.10 12.25
C SER A 85 -10.31 1.52 11.72
N ASN A 86 -10.89 2.56 12.34
CA ASN A 86 -10.67 3.95 11.98
C ASN A 86 -9.55 4.64 12.79
N PHE A 87 -8.90 3.93 13.70
CA PHE A 87 -7.99 4.49 14.71
C PHE A 87 -6.51 4.29 14.34
N VAL A 88 -6.13 4.63 13.12
CA VAL A 88 -4.78 4.32 12.61
C VAL A 88 -3.69 4.98 13.46
N GLY A 89 -3.80 6.28 13.79
CA GLY A 89 -2.79 6.96 14.61
C GLY A 89 -2.67 6.42 16.03
N PHE A 90 -3.81 6.13 16.66
CA PHE A 90 -3.81 5.50 17.98
C PHE A 90 -3.08 4.17 17.95
N MET A 91 -3.40 3.31 16.97
CA MET A 91 -2.74 2.01 16.82
C MET A 91 -1.26 2.14 16.47
N LEU A 92 -0.86 3.12 15.65
CA LEU A 92 0.54 3.43 15.36
C LEU A 92 1.29 3.85 16.62
N ASN A 93 0.76 4.80 17.39
CA ASN A 93 1.36 5.23 18.64
C ASN A 93 1.57 4.05 19.60
N THR A 94 0.49 3.29 19.80
CA THR A 94 0.48 2.18 20.75
C THR A 94 1.33 0.98 20.32
N ALA A 95 1.53 0.79 19.01
CA ALA A 95 2.53 -0.13 18.47
C ALA A 95 3.97 0.37 18.71
N GLY A 96 4.22 1.67 18.55
CA GLY A 96 5.51 2.28 18.84
C GLY A 96 5.89 2.17 20.33
N GLU A 97 4.94 2.42 21.24
CA GLU A 97 5.11 2.24 22.69
C GLU A 97 5.50 0.80 23.06
N ARG A 98 4.97 -0.19 22.33
CA ARG A 98 5.33 -1.62 22.46
C ARG A 98 6.65 -2.00 21.80
N ARG A 99 7.36 -1.03 21.20
CA ARG A 99 8.66 -1.18 20.56
C ARG A 99 8.65 -2.29 19.52
N PHE A 100 7.64 -2.30 18.64
CA PHE A 100 7.76 -3.06 17.39
C PHE A 100 8.89 -2.45 16.56
N LYS A 101 9.70 -3.29 15.91
CA LYS A 101 10.81 -2.83 15.08
C LYS A 101 10.33 -2.41 13.69
N LYS A 102 9.28 -3.08 13.20
CA LYS A 102 8.71 -2.83 11.88
C LYS A 102 7.18 -2.83 11.93
N ILE A 103 6.57 -1.93 11.18
CA ILE A 103 5.12 -1.85 11.01
C ILE A 103 4.80 -1.84 9.52
N ILE A 104 3.97 -2.76 9.08
CA ILE A 104 3.43 -2.77 7.72
C ILE A 104 2.00 -2.27 7.76
N LEU A 105 1.74 -1.14 7.12
CA LEU A 105 0.41 -0.59 6.99
C LEU A 105 -0.20 -1.06 5.66
N ALA A 106 -1.29 -1.82 5.73
CA ALA A 106 -1.85 -2.49 4.58
C ALA A 106 -3.36 -2.24 4.44
N GLY A 107 -3.81 -1.81 3.25
CA GLY A 107 -5.24 -1.55 3.04
C GLY A 107 -5.58 -0.84 1.75
N HIS A 108 -6.84 -0.45 1.62
CA HIS A 108 -7.32 0.24 0.42
C HIS A 108 -6.80 1.70 0.37
N PRO A 109 -6.30 2.19 -0.80
CA PRO A 109 -5.93 3.59 -0.99
C PRO A 109 -6.93 4.60 -0.45
N GLY A 110 -8.25 4.36 -0.61
CA GLY A 110 -9.29 5.29 -0.14
C GLY A 110 -9.30 5.51 1.39
N LYS A 111 -8.72 4.58 2.16
CA LYS A 111 -8.55 4.73 3.62
C LYS A 111 -7.16 5.24 3.99
N LEU A 112 -6.11 4.67 3.40
CA LEU A 112 -4.73 4.99 3.78
C LEU A 112 -4.25 6.34 3.23
N ALA A 113 -4.72 6.77 2.06
CA ALA A 113 -4.35 8.08 1.50
C ALA A 113 -4.85 9.26 2.35
N LYS A 114 -5.82 9.05 3.26
CA LYS A 114 -6.23 10.06 4.25
C LYS A 114 -5.08 10.48 5.18
N LEU A 115 -4.14 9.57 5.46
CA LEU A 115 -2.98 9.85 6.29
C LEU A 115 -2.07 10.93 5.68
N LEU A 116 -2.13 11.15 4.37
CA LEU A 116 -1.38 12.20 3.69
C LEU A 116 -1.78 13.61 4.16
N ARG A 117 -3.01 13.78 4.64
CA ARG A 117 -3.52 15.01 5.27
C ARG A 117 -3.16 15.16 6.74
N GLY A 118 -2.59 14.14 7.36
CA GLY A 118 -2.48 14.06 8.82
C GLY A 118 -3.78 13.58 9.50
N ASP A 119 -4.75 13.08 8.73
CA ASP A 119 -5.98 12.51 9.28
C ASP A 119 -5.71 11.08 9.80
N PHE A 120 -5.10 11.00 10.97
CA PHE A 120 -4.78 9.72 11.63
C PHE A 120 -6.01 9.04 12.26
N HIS A 121 -7.17 9.70 12.22
CA HIS A 121 -8.48 9.13 12.53
C HIS A 121 -9.32 9.09 11.25
N THR A 122 -9.47 7.90 10.64
CA THR A 122 -9.95 7.76 9.26
C THR A 122 -11.47 7.66 9.11
N HIS A 123 -12.23 7.90 10.18
CA HIS A 123 -13.69 7.86 10.15
C HIS A 123 -14.23 8.93 9.20
N SER A 124 -15.23 8.59 8.37
CA SER A 124 -15.80 9.47 7.34
C SER A 124 -16.50 10.72 7.91
N ALA A 125 -16.93 10.70 9.17
CA ALA A 125 -17.47 11.88 9.84
C ALA A 125 -16.37 12.87 10.32
N VAL A 126 -15.11 12.44 10.33
CA VAL A 126 -13.97 13.23 10.85
C VAL A 126 -12.98 13.59 9.73
N SER A 127 -12.88 12.75 8.70
CA SER A 127 -11.94 12.90 7.59
C SER A 127 -12.64 12.86 6.23
N ARG A 128 -12.29 13.82 5.37
CA ARG A 128 -12.81 13.93 4.01
C ARG A 128 -12.43 12.69 3.17
N PRO A 129 -13.19 12.36 2.11
CA PRO A 129 -12.77 11.35 1.13
C PRO A 129 -11.36 11.64 0.62
N ALA A 130 -10.58 10.59 0.32
CA ALA A 130 -9.20 10.74 -0.13
C ALA A 130 -9.06 11.04 -1.63
N ASN A 131 -10.18 11.08 -2.37
CA ASN A 131 -10.22 11.22 -3.83
C ASN A 131 -9.47 12.47 -4.30
N ASP A 132 -9.68 13.59 -3.65
CA ASP A 132 -9.09 14.88 -4.00
C ASP A 132 -7.56 14.86 -3.86
N ILE A 133 -7.01 14.32 -2.76
CA ILE A 133 -5.54 14.17 -2.60
C ILE A 133 -4.97 13.27 -3.69
N LEU A 134 -5.63 12.14 -3.95
CA LEU A 134 -5.15 11.18 -4.94
C LEU A 134 -5.15 11.80 -6.33
N ILE A 135 -6.22 12.51 -6.70
CA ILE A 135 -6.31 13.25 -7.96
C ILE A 135 -5.22 14.31 -8.06
N ASP A 136 -4.96 15.06 -6.99
CA ASP A 136 -3.94 16.12 -6.98
C ASP A 136 -2.53 15.55 -7.16
N ILE A 137 -2.20 14.45 -6.48
CA ILE A 137 -0.92 13.76 -6.64
C ILE A 137 -0.78 13.18 -8.05
N ILE A 138 -1.86 12.57 -8.58
CA ILE A 138 -1.88 12.03 -9.94
C ILE A 138 -1.60 13.14 -10.96
N LYS A 139 -2.23 14.29 -10.79
CA LYS A 139 -2.02 15.46 -11.66
C LYS A 139 -0.60 16.00 -11.58
N GLN A 140 -0.05 16.17 -10.38
CA GLN A 140 1.31 16.70 -10.20
C GLN A 140 2.37 15.78 -10.80
N HIS A 141 2.21 14.46 -10.66
CA HIS A 141 3.13 13.49 -11.24
C HIS A 141 3.07 13.50 -12.77
N ALA A 142 1.86 13.60 -13.34
CA ALA A 142 1.68 13.70 -14.78
C ALA A 142 2.27 15.00 -15.36
N GLN A 143 2.10 16.14 -14.69
CA GLN A 143 2.70 17.42 -15.08
C GLN A 143 4.24 17.44 -14.97
N SER A 144 4.79 16.72 -13.99
CA SER A 144 6.25 16.62 -13.80
C SER A 144 6.91 15.80 -14.91
N ARG A 145 6.19 14.83 -15.51
CA ARG A 145 6.67 14.06 -16.66
C ARG A 145 6.61 14.85 -17.97
N ASP A 146 5.62 15.72 -18.12
CA ASP A 146 5.46 16.57 -19.32
C ASP A 146 6.53 17.67 -19.41
N GLN A 147 6.98 18.20 -18.26
CA GLN A 147 8.12 19.12 -18.24
C GLN A 147 9.44 18.43 -18.59
N MET A 148 9.58 17.12 -18.32
CA MET A 148 10.78 16.35 -18.62
C MET A 148 10.84 15.87 -20.09
N SER A 149 9.69 15.75 -20.77
CA SER A 149 9.61 15.53 -22.22
C SER A 149 9.83 16.82 -23.03
N GLY A 150 9.46 17.99 -22.49
CA GLY A 150 9.62 19.31 -23.12
C GLY A 150 11.06 19.86 -23.16
N ILE A 151 11.97 19.37 -22.32
CA ILE A 151 13.37 19.86 -22.26
C ILE A 151 14.27 19.24 -23.37
N ARG A 152 13.80 18.24 -24.13
CA ARG A 152 14.62 17.55 -25.16
C ARG A 152 14.47 18.07 -26.60
N CYS A 153 13.84 19.23 -26.81
CA CYS A 153 13.73 19.89 -28.12
C CYS A 153 14.41 21.27 -28.14
N GLN A 154 15.72 21.30 -27.90
CA GLN A 154 16.57 22.33 -28.52
C GLN A 154 17.64 21.61 -29.33
N LYS A 155 17.43 21.57 -30.66
CA LYS A 155 18.48 21.17 -31.60
C LYS A 155 19.60 22.21 -31.50
N PRO A 156 20.87 21.82 -31.28
CA PRO A 156 21.97 22.72 -31.56
C PRO A 156 22.11 22.88 -33.07
N GLU A 157 22.13 24.14 -33.51
CA GLU A 157 22.40 24.54 -34.89
C GLU A 157 23.78 24.01 -35.34
N THR A 158 23.78 23.07 -36.28
CA THR A 158 25.01 22.64 -36.96
C THR A 158 25.38 23.66 -38.03
N LYS A 159 26.44 24.44 -37.78
CA LYS A 159 27.17 25.18 -38.82
C LYS A 159 27.97 24.20 -39.68
N ASN A 160 27.76 24.26 -40.99
CA ASN A 160 28.49 23.54 -42.03
C ASN A 160 29.96 23.97 -42.13
N LEU A 161 30.87 23.02 -42.33
CA LEU A 161 32.02 23.15 -43.23
C LEU A 161 32.44 21.76 -43.75
N PRO A 162 32.97 21.65 -44.99
CA PRO A 162 32.95 20.41 -45.78
C PRO A 162 34.31 19.70 -45.82
N VAL A 163 34.34 18.37 -45.79
CA VAL A 163 35.45 17.57 -46.34
C VAL A 163 34.88 16.29 -46.95
N GLU A 164 35.11 16.15 -48.26
CA GLU A 164 34.81 14.98 -49.09
C GLU A 164 35.89 13.87 -48.94
N ILE A 165 35.64 12.74 -49.62
CA ILE A 165 36.59 11.73 -50.15
C ILE A 165 36.81 10.54 -49.18
N GLN A 166 36.55 9.23 -49.46
CA GLN A 166 36.31 8.40 -50.66
C GLN A 166 35.75 7.02 -50.22
N SER A 167 34.91 6.37 -51.05
CA SER A 167 34.65 4.91 -51.05
C SER A 167 35.44 4.25 -52.22
N PRO A 168 35.71 2.92 -52.21
CA PRO A 168 34.80 1.94 -52.86
C PRO A 168 34.75 0.54 -52.17
N ASP A 169 33.57 -0.05 -51.90
CA ASP A 169 32.83 -1.14 -52.62
C ASP A 169 33.43 -2.57 -52.53
N PRO A 170 32.70 -3.67 -52.88
CA PRO A 170 31.42 -4.21 -52.37
C PRO A 170 31.54 -5.75 -52.06
N ILE A 171 30.47 -6.45 -51.60
CA ILE A 171 30.10 -7.87 -51.92
C ILE A 171 28.88 -8.34 -51.09
N ASN A 172 27.77 -8.65 -51.79
CA ASN A 172 26.75 -9.73 -51.67
C ASN A 172 26.64 -10.57 -50.36
N LYS A 173 25.50 -11.15 -49.92
CA LYS A 173 24.06 -11.22 -50.26
C LYS A 173 23.44 -12.30 -49.32
N HIS A 174 22.17 -12.15 -48.91
CA HIS A 174 21.20 -13.20 -48.42
C HIS A 174 21.55 -13.99 -47.12
N ASP A 175 20.64 -14.40 -46.23
CA ASP A 175 19.18 -14.29 -46.07
C ASP A 175 18.83 -14.54 -44.58
N GLU A 176 17.81 -13.83 -44.12
CA GLU A 176 16.72 -14.20 -43.20
C GLU A 176 16.91 -15.14 -41.97
N ASN A 177 16.49 -14.55 -40.84
CA ASN A 177 15.56 -15.07 -39.82
C ASN A 177 16.05 -15.76 -38.52
N ARG A 178 15.84 -14.98 -37.44
CA ARG A 178 15.28 -15.32 -36.10
C ARG A 178 16.22 -15.53 -34.92
N ASN A 179 16.65 -14.38 -34.40
CA ASN A 179 16.38 -13.88 -33.04
C ASN A 179 16.58 -14.84 -31.86
N THR A 180 17.83 -14.87 -31.41
CA THR A 180 18.25 -15.05 -30.03
C THR A 180 17.68 -13.95 -29.12
N PHE A 181 17.07 -14.38 -28.01
CA PHE A 181 16.65 -13.55 -26.89
C PHE A 181 17.88 -12.89 -26.25
N ASP A 182 18.01 -11.59 -26.44
CA ASP A 182 18.78 -10.70 -25.58
C ASP A 182 18.05 -9.35 -25.60
N GLY A 183 17.73 -8.80 -24.43
CA GLY A 183 16.86 -7.63 -24.39
C GLY A 183 16.59 -7.08 -23.01
N HIS A 184 17.49 -6.20 -22.57
CA HIS A 184 17.12 -5.00 -21.83
C HIS A 184 15.83 -4.38 -22.40
N THR A 185 14.74 -4.40 -21.65
CA THR A 185 13.52 -3.70 -22.06
C THR A 185 13.51 -2.29 -21.49
N ASN A 186 13.84 -1.36 -22.40
CA ASN A 186 13.51 0.05 -22.39
C ASN A 186 12.18 0.37 -21.67
N ASP A 187 12.27 1.20 -20.64
CA ASP A 187 11.16 1.98 -20.11
C ASP A 187 10.66 2.95 -21.20
N LYS A 188 9.56 2.57 -21.87
CA LYS A 188 8.74 3.45 -22.71
C LYS A 188 7.35 3.55 -22.08
N SER A 189 7.25 4.16 -20.90
CA SER A 189 5.96 4.66 -20.40
C SER A 189 5.43 5.72 -21.37
N LEU A 190 4.29 5.49 -22.01
CA LEU A 190 3.63 6.50 -22.86
C LEU A 190 3.27 7.74 -22.01
N PRO A 191 3.39 8.97 -22.57
CA PRO A 191 2.90 10.17 -21.88
C PRO A 191 1.40 10.03 -21.58
N LEU A 192 0.98 10.42 -20.38
CA LEU A 192 -0.45 10.48 -20.05
C LEU A 192 -1.14 11.44 -21.03
N SER A 193 -2.04 10.92 -21.87
CA SER A 193 -2.75 11.73 -22.86
C SER A 193 -3.72 12.70 -22.19
N ASP A 194 -4.00 13.85 -22.81
CA ASP A 194 -5.04 14.79 -22.36
C ASP A 194 -6.42 14.13 -22.18
N ALA A 195 -6.67 13.03 -22.91
CA ALA A 195 -7.85 12.20 -22.75
C ALA A 195 -7.93 11.54 -21.36
N MET A 196 -6.79 11.10 -20.79
CA MET A 196 -6.73 10.54 -19.44
C MET A 196 -7.08 11.56 -18.36
N PHE A 197 -6.61 12.80 -18.49
CA PHE A 197 -6.97 13.85 -17.54
C PHE A 197 -8.45 14.19 -17.56
N ASN A 198 -9.08 14.14 -18.74
CA ASN A 198 -10.53 14.36 -18.85
C ASN A 198 -11.31 13.18 -18.26
N SER A 199 -10.88 11.94 -18.48
CA SER A 199 -11.48 10.75 -17.85
C SER A 199 -11.29 10.71 -16.33
N LEU A 200 -10.13 11.14 -15.80
CA LEU A 200 -9.87 11.22 -14.36
C LEU A 200 -10.77 12.26 -13.65
N LYS A 201 -11.21 13.31 -14.34
CA LYS A 201 -12.17 14.29 -13.80
C LYS A 201 -13.59 13.71 -13.70
N GLU A 202 -13.93 12.76 -14.56
CA GLU A 202 -15.24 12.09 -14.61
C GLU A 202 -15.34 10.96 -13.56
N VAL A 203 -14.21 10.37 -13.18
CA VAL A 203 -14.20 9.28 -12.21
C VAL A 203 -14.32 9.79 -10.78
N THR A 204 -15.42 9.40 -10.15
CA THR A 204 -15.76 9.79 -8.77
C THR A 204 -15.33 8.74 -7.73
N THR A 205 -14.76 7.61 -8.14
CA THR A 205 -14.42 6.49 -7.24
C THR A 205 -12.93 6.17 -7.29
N ILE A 206 -12.38 5.70 -6.16
CA ILE A 206 -10.98 5.27 -6.09
C ILE A 206 -10.71 4.08 -7.02
N GLU A 207 -11.63 3.12 -7.07
CA GLU A 207 -11.47 1.93 -7.92
C GLU A 207 -11.47 2.29 -9.41
N GLY A 208 -12.35 3.18 -9.85
CA GLY A 208 -12.32 3.64 -11.24
C GLY A 208 -10.99 4.32 -11.59
N MET A 209 -10.37 5.04 -10.65
CA MET A 209 -9.06 5.64 -10.89
C MET A 209 -7.97 4.57 -11.00
N LEU A 210 -8.01 3.54 -10.15
CA LEU A 210 -7.07 2.42 -10.23
C LEU A 210 -7.21 1.65 -11.55
N GLU A 211 -8.43 1.40 -12.00
CA GLU A 211 -8.71 0.74 -13.27
C GLU A 211 -8.18 1.56 -14.45
N LEU A 212 -8.46 2.87 -14.49
CA LEU A 212 -7.91 3.75 -15.52
C LEU A 212 -6.37 3.79 -15.53
N LEU A 213 -5.75 3.89 -14.35
CA LEU A 213 -4.29 3.89 -14.23
C LEU A 213 -3.69 2.56 -14.71
N GLN A 214 -4.35 1.44 -14.42
CA GLN A 214 -3.95 0.12 -14.86
C GLN A 214 -4.06 -0.03 -16.40
N GLU A 215 -5.17 0.40 -16.99
CA GLU A 215 -5.40 0.38 -18.45
C GLU A 215 -4.32 1.16 -19.21
N HIS A 216 -3.77 2.22 -18.61
CA HIS A 216 -2.78 3.09 -19.23
C HIS A 216 -1.34 2.79 -18.79
N GLY A 217 -1.10 1.70 -18.05
CA GLY A 217 0.24 1.29 -17.62
C GLY A 217 0.92 2.25 -16.63
N ASN A 218 0.15 3.08 -15.92
CA ASN A 218 0.65 4.11 -15.00
C ASN A 218 0.46 3.73 -13.52
N LEU A 219 0.32 2.44 -13.21
CA LEU A 219 0.11 1.96 -11.85
C LEU A 219 1.28 2.29 -10.91
N SER A 220 2.49 2.54 -11.45
CA SER A 220 3.68 2.95 -10.68
C SER A 220 3.49 4.24 -9.87
N ILE A 221 2.48 5.05 -10.20
CA ILE A 221 2.13 6.21 -9.37
C ILE A 221 1.61 5.82 -7.99
N MET A 222 0.99 4.66 -7.88
CA MET A 222 0.46 4.15 -6.61
C MET A 222 1.58 3.71 -5.68
N ASP A 223 2.71 3.24 -6.22
CA ASP A 223 3.93 3.00 -5.43
C ASP A 223 4.42 4.32 -4.85
N LYS A 224 4.41 5.40 -5.65
CA LYS A 224 4.76 6.73 -5.15
C LYS A 224 3.82 7.21 -4.04
N ILE A 225 2.52 6.95 -4.18
CA ILE A 225 1.54 7.26 -3.13
C ILE A 225 1.82 6.45 -1.86
N ALA A 226 2.18 5.17 -1.99
CA ALA A 226 2.57 4.33 -0.86
C ALA A 226 3.80 4.89 -0.13
N GLU A 227 4.84 5.31 -0.86
CA GLU A 227 6.01 6.00 -0.29
C GLU A 227 5.65 7.30 0.42
N MET A 228 4.74 8.11 -0.14
CA MET A 228 4.30 9.35 0.49
C MET A 228 3.56 9.08 1.82
N ILE A 229 2.75 8.02 1.86
CA ILE A 229 2.08 7.59 3.10
C ILE A 229 3.11 7.12 4.12
N GLU A 230 4.08 6.32 3.69
CA GLU A 230 5.19 5.86 4.53
C GLU A 230 5.94 7.05 5.15
N ALA A 231 6.33 8.03 4.34
CA ALA A 231 7.02 9.24 4.81
C ALA A 231 6.19 10.01 5.84
N LYS A 232 4.87 10.08 5.68
CA LYS A 232 3.96 10.72 6.64
C LYS A 232 3.85 9.97 7.96
N VAL A 233 3.82 8.64 7.92
CA VAL A 233 3.83 7.80 9.13
C VAL A 233 5.19 7.87 9.83
N CYS A 234 6.29 7.90 9.09
CA CYS A 234 7.62 8.13 9.66
C CYS A 234 7.72 9.51 10.33
N ALA A 235 7.14 10.55 9.73
CA ALA A 235 7.07 11.89 10.34
C ALA A 235 6.23 11.91 11.62
N PHE A 236 5.13 11.14 11.66
CA PHE A 236 4.28 11.00 12.85
C PHE A 236 5.07 10.50 14.08
N TYR A 237 6.08 9.64 13.91
CA TYR A 237 6.91 9.19 15.03
C TYR A 237 8.01 10.18 15.44
N LYS A 238 8.39 11.13 14.57
CA LYS A 238 9.44 12.12 14.88
C LYS A 238 8.93 13.22 15.80
N ASP A 239 7.65 13.57 15.72
CA ASP A 239 6.99 14.51 16.61
C ASP A 239 6.50 13.80 17.89
N GLY A 240 7.37 13.73 18.90
CA GLY A 240 6.91 13.59 20.29
C GLY A 240 6.99 12.21 20.96
N GLN A 241 7.92 11.33 20.58
CA GLN A 241 8.03 9.99 21.19
C GLN A 241 9.38 9.71 21.87
N GLN A 242 9.33 9.01 23.03
CA GLN A 242 10.50 8.61 23.83
C GLN A 242 11.10 7.25 23.41
N PHE A 243 10.84 6.78 22.19
CA PHE A 243 11.32 5.49 21.70
C PHE A 243 11.87 5.57 20.28
N SER A 244 12.71 4.60 19.91
CA SER A 244 13.23 4.51 18.54
C SER A 244 12.06 4.28 17.57
N PRO A 245 11.92 5.09 16.52
CA PRO A 245 10.84 4.92 15.56
C PRO A 245 10.97 3.56 14.85
N PRO A 246 9.85 2.86 14.61
CA PRO A 246 9.85 1.63 13.83
C PRO A 246 10.15 1.93 12.35
N GLU A 247 10.69 0.94 11.64
CA GLU A 247 10.64 0.93 10.18
C GLU A 247 9.18 0.79 9.73
N VAL A 248 8.78 1.51 8.70
CA VAL A 248 7.40 1.50 8.21
C VAL A 248 7.39 1.08 6.75
N GLY A 249 6.47 0.19 6.38
CA GLY A 249 6.17 -0.13 4.99
C GLY A 249 4.69 0.04 4.70
N VAL A 250 4.32 0.34 3.46
CA VAL A 250 2.92 0.55 3.04
C VAL A 250 2.58 -0.36 1.86
N ILE A 251 1.44 -1.06 1.96
CA ILE A 251 0.87 -1.87 0.88
C ILE A 251 -0.56 -1.39 0.61
N LEU A 252 -0.82 -1.03 -0.63
CA LEU A 252 -2.12 -0.58 -1.11
C LEU A 252 -2.79 -1.71 -1.90
N PHE A 253 -4.03 -2.05 -1.54
CA PHE A 253 -4.82 -3.07 -2.21
C PHE A 253 -6.05 -2.46 -2.90
N ASN A 254 -6.39 -2.97 -4.08
CA ASN A 254 -7.70 -2.70 -4.69
C ASN A 254 -8.82 -3.52 -4.00
N MET A 255 -10.08 -3.34 -4.42
CA MET A 255 -11.22 -4.09 -3.87
C MET A 255 -11.14 -5.61 -4.12
N LYS A 256 -10.38 -6.06 -5.14
CA LYS A 256 -10.12 -7.47 -5.42
C LYS A 256 -9.02 -8.07 -4.54
N GLY A 257 -8.36 -7.23 -3.73
CA GLY A 257 -7.27 -7.63 -2.84
C GLY A 257 -5.92 -7.82 -3.53
N VAL A 258 -5.78 -7.33 -4.77
CA VAL A 258 -4.52 -7.31 -5.53
C VAL A 258 -3.75 -6.03 -5.18
N ILE A 259 -2.42 -6.12 -5.15
CA ILE A 259 -1.56 -4.96 -4.90
C ILE A 259 -1.80 -3.92 -6.00
N ALA A 260 -2.27 -2.75 -5.57
CA ALA A 260 -2.44 -1.56 -6.39
C ALA A 260 -1.22 -0.65 -6.29
N GLY A 261 -0.46 -0.69 -5.19
CA GLY A 261 0.80 0.00 -5.02
C GLY A 261 1.53 -0.43 -3.76
N ILE A 262 2.85 -0.30 -3.72
CA ILE A 262 3.70 -0.75 -2.62
C ILE A 262 4.91 0.16 -2.44
N SER A 263 5.32 0.38 -1.19
CA SER A 263 6.55 1.11 -0.90
C SER A 263 7.77 0.19 -0.87
N ASP A 264 8.97 0.74 -1.10
CA ASP A 264 10.22 -0.03 -1.09
C ASP A 264 10.45 -0.80 0.22
N SER A 265 10.16 -0.18 1.37
CA SER A 265 10.28 -0.80 2.69
C SER A 265 9.33 -2.01 2.84
N ALA A 266 8.11 -1.91 2.31
CA ALA A 266 7.17 -3.03 2.28
C ALA A 266 7.57 -4.11 1.27
N GLN A 267 8.10 -3.74 0.11
CA GLN A 267 8.61 -4.69 -0.89
C GLN A 267 9.78 -5.49 -0.33
N SER A 268 10.72 -4.83 0.37
CA SER A 268 11.84 -5.48 1.06
C SER A 268 11.34 -6.46 2.12
N TRP A 269 10.34 -6.06 2.91
CA TRP A 269 9.71 -6.95 3.87
C TRP A 269 9.03 -8.17 3.22
N LEU A 270 8.30 -7.99 2.12
CA LEU A 270 7.69 -9.10 1.37
C LEU A 270 8.74 -10.06 0.80
N ASN A 271 9.86 -9.55 0.29
CA ASN A 271 10.92 -10.40 -0.25
C ASN A 271 11.58 -11.26 0.84
N GLN A 272 11.65 -10.76 2.08
CA GLN A 272 12.15 -11.51 3.24
C GLN A 272 11.11 -12.50 3.79
N THR A 273 9.83 -12.19 3.60
CA THR A 273 8.70 -12.97 4.12
C THR A 273 8.20 -13.89 3.02
N LYS A 274 8.58 -15.18 3.04
CA LYS A 274 8.22 -16.18 2.00
C LYS A 274 6.83 -15.91 1.39
N THR A 275 6.80 -15.45 0.14
CA THR A 275 5.56 -15.12 -0.56
C THR A 275 4.83 -16.43 -0.86
N LYS A 276 3.52 -16.48 -0.61
CA LYS A 276 2.71 -17.58 -1.15
C LYS A 276 2.66 -17.36 -2.66
N SER A 277 3.31 -18.22 -3.42
CA SER A 277 3.20 -18.21 -4.88
C SER A 277 1.73 -18.38 -5.24
N LEU A 278 1.09 -17.31 -5.72
CA LEU A 278 -0.26 -17.36 -6.28
C LEU A 278 -0.16 -18.15 -7.60
N LEU A 279 -0.45 -19.44 -7.53
CA LEU A 279 -0.74 -20.30 -8.68
C LEU A 279 -2.24 -20.26 -8.98
#